data_AF-A0A958GIL6-F1
#
_entry.id   AF-A0A958GIL6-F1
#
_cell.length_a   1.000
_cell.length_b   1.000
_cell.length_c   1.000
_cell.angle_alpha   90.00
_cell.angle_beta   90.00
_cell.angle_gamma   90.00
#
_symmetry.space_group_name_H-M   'P 1'
#
loop_
_entity.id
_entity.type
_entity.pdbx_description
1 polymer ?
#
loop_
_entity_poly.entity_id
_entity_poly.type
_entity_poly.pdbx_seq_one_letter_code
_entity_poly.pdbx_strand_id
1 'polypeptide(L)'
;MKYTPKAPPPGINHNVGTKSLFGDFVKLIVGAVFSCLVLYTSVVLVMRLSLSLFEGPTLSVLAPMMQAPFLAAHANLSSKQERLQHRLERILHKLQRSLPKDTQKYTVVLVPDEETNAYAIPGGLIVFLSPLAEKAKSEEELAFVMAHELGHFAHRDHLTGLSNVAAMALLAPLGMVSEDFSRIMALTSQLSFLHHSRVQETQADVFGLTLLHEAYGSVAKGGDFLQRMEMERKGGLKLSFLSSHPVTRQRIAELQDLALKKEYSGAREFLTVRNED
;
A
#
# COMPACT_ATOMS: atom_id res chain seq x y z
N MET A 1 -8.98 -72.36 -37.65
CA MET A 1 -7.62 -72.49 -37.07
C MET A 1 -7.54 -71.64 -35.82
N LYS A 2 -7.22 -72.23 -34.66
CA LYS A 2 -7.01 -71.46 -33.42
C LYS A 2 -5.63 -70.83 -33.46
N TYR A 3 -5.55 -69.51 -33.50
CA TYR A 3 -4.30 -68.77 -33.40
C TYR A 3 -3.81 -68.82 -31.94
N THR A 4 -2.65 -69.43 -31.70
CA THR A 4 -1.95 -69.38 -30.42
C THR A 4 -0.78 -68.41 -30.53
N PRO A 5 -0.78 -67.28 -29.81
CA PRO A 5 0.29 -66.29 -29.90
C PRO A 5 1.61 -66.89 -29.41
N LYS A 6 2.70 -66.65 -30.15
CA LYS A 6 4.06 -67.02 -29.76
C LYS A 6 4.55 -66.08 -28.65
N ALA A 7 5.11 -66.65 -27.59
CA ALA A 7 5.80 -65.88 -26.57
C ALA A 7 7.03 -65.16 -27.19
N PRO A 8 7.36 -63.94 -26.73
CA PRO A 8 8.50 -63.18 -27.23
C PRO A 8 9.85 -63.87 -26.92
N PRO A 9 10.92 -63.55 -27.68
CA PRO A 9 12.24 -64.17 -27.52
C PRO A 9 12.84 -63.95 -26.11
N PRO A 10 13.62 -64.93 -25.59
CA PRO A 10 14.33 -64.78 -24.32
C PRO A 10 15.36 -63.65 -24.41
N GLY A 11 15.36 -62.75 -23.41
CA GLY A 11 16.27 -61.59 -23.33
C GLY A 11 15.60 -60.23 -23.55
N ILE A 12 14.35 -60.17 -24.00
CA ILE A 12 13.56 -58.92 -24.02
C ILE A 12 12.90 -58.75 -22.65
N ASN A 13 13.24 -57.69 -21.92
CA ASN A 13 12.67 -57.41 -20.61
C ASN A 13 11.25 -56.85 -20.76
N HIS A 14 10.23 -57.71 -20.78
CA HIS A 14 8.82 -57.30 -20.75
C HIS A 14 8.39 -57.16 -19.29
N ASN A 15 8.96 -56.16 -18.61
CA ASN A 15 8.50 -55.72 -17.30
C ASN A 15 7.20 -54.92 -17.48
N VAL A 16 6.10 -55.62 -17.79
CA VAL A 16 4.76 -55.04 -17.67
C VAL A 16 4.45 -55.05 -16.19
N GLY A 17 4.85 -53.98 -15.50
CA GLY A 17 4.68 -53.86 -14.06
C GLY A 17 3.23 -54.20 -13.69
N THR A 18 3.04 -55.13 -12.74
CA THR A 18 1.74 -55.62 -12.28
C THR A 18 0.92 -54.57 -11.51
N LYS A 19 1.36 -53.31 -11.52
CA LYS A 19 0.74 -52.19 -10.81
C LYS A 19 -0.22 -51.47 -11.75
N SER A 20 -1.42 -51.15 -11.24
CA SER A 20 -2.41 -50.36 -11.96
C SER A 20 -1.84 -48.97 -12.26
N LEU A 21 -1.57 -48.69 -13.54
CA LEU A 21 -1.14 -47.37 -14.02
C LEU A 21 -2.10 -46.26 -13.56
N PHE A 22 -3.40 -46.56 -13.50
CA PHE A 22 -4.40 -45.63 -12.98
C PHE A 22 -4.19 -45.37 -11.48
N GLY A 23 -3.88 -46.41 -10.70
CA GLY A 23 -3.60 -46.27 -9.27
C GLY A 23 -2.34 -45.44 -8.99
N ASP A 24 -1.30 -45.59 -9.82
CA ASP A 24 -0.08 -44.79 -9.68
C ASP A 24 -0.27 -43.34 -10.16
N PHE A 25 -1.08 -43.12 -11.21
CA PHE A 25 -1.51 -41.77 -11.63
C PHE A 25 -2.31 -41.04 -10.54
N VAL A 26 -3.26 -41.72 -9.90
CA VAL A 26 -4.05 -41.15 -8.79
C VAL A 26 -3.15 -40.79 -7.60
N LYS A 27 -2.18 -41.65 -7.23
CA LYS A 27 -1.22 -41.32 -6.17
C LYS A 27 -0.37 -40.10 -6.49
N LEU A 28 0.01 -39.94 -7.76
CA LEU A 28 0.80 -38.80 -8.23
C LEU A 28 -0.01 -37.50 -8.14
N ILE A 29 -1.29 -37.51 -8.56
CA ILE A 29 -2.19 -36.36 -8.40
C ILE A 29 -2.40 -36.03 -6.93
N VAL A 30 -2.70 -37.03 -6.08
CA VAL A 30 -2.91 -36.81 -4.65
C VAL A 30 -1.65 -36.25 -3.99
N GLY A 31 -0.47 -36.78 -4.34
CA GLY A 31 0.82 -36.27 -3.87
C GLY A 31 1.09 -34.83 -4.34
N ALA A 32 0.76 -34.50 -5.59
CA ALA A 32 0.92 -33.15 -6.13
C ALA A 32 -0.02 -32.16 -5.44
N VAL A 33 -1.30 -32.49 -5.28
CA VAL A 33 -2.28 -31.66 -4.57
C VAL A 33 -1.87 -31.46 -3.11
N PHE A 34 -1.44 -32.53 -2.43
CA PHE A 34 -0.94 -32.44 -1.05
C PHE A 34 0.30 -31.55 -0.97
N SER A 35 1.26 -31.69 -1.89
CA SER A 35 2.46 -30.85 -1.93
C SER A 35 2.12 -29.38 -2.20
N CYS A 36 1.19 -29.09 -3.11
CA CYS A 36 0.69 -27.74 -3.35
C CYS A 36 -0.01 -27.16 -2.11
N LEU A 37 -0.80 -27.96 -1.39
CA LEU A 37 -1.47 -27.52 -0.16
C LEU A 37 -0.45 -27.25 0.96
N VAL A 38 0.54 -28.12 1.13
CA VAL A 38 1.63 -27.91 2.11
C VAL A 38 2.42 -26.66 1.74
N LEU A 39 2.75 -26.46 0.47
CA LEU A 39 3.45 -25.24 0.02
C LEU A 39 2.59 -23.99 0.27
N TYR A 40 1.31 -24.01 -0.12
CA TYR A 40 0.37 -22.91 0.10
C TYR A 40 0.25 -22.56 1.58
N THR A 41 0.00 -23.57 2.42
CA THR A 41 -0.12 -23.38 3.88
C THR A 41 1.18 -22.91 4.51
N SER A 42 2.33 -23.39 4.04
CA SER A 42 3.65 -22.93 4.51
C SER A 42 3.92 -21.48 4.12
N VAL A 43 3.60 -21.08 2.88
CA VAL A 43 3.73 -19.68 2.44
C VAL A 43 2.81 -18.77 3.24
N VAL A 44 1.55 -19.16 3.46
CA VAL A 44 0.61 -18.39 4.28
C VAL A 44 1.05 -18.31 5.74
N LEU A 45 1.54 -19.41 6.32
CA LEU A 45 2.06 -19.44 7.68
C LEU A 45 3.30 -18.55 7.81
N VAL A 46 4.22 -18.63 6.86
CA VAL A 46 5.40 -17.77 6.80
C VAL A 46 4.99 -16.32 6.66
N MET A 47 4.06 -15.96 5.77
CA MET A 47 3.56 -14.58 5.67
C MET A 47 2.94 -14.08 6.99
N ARG A 48 2.16 -14.92 7.67
CA ARG A 48 1.57 -14.59 8.98
C ARG A 48 2.64 -14.44 10.06
N LEU A 49 3.64 -15.33 10.11
CA LEU A 49 4.76 -15.21 11.03
C LEU A 49 5.62 -13.99 10.70
N SER A 50 5.87 -13.70 9.42
CA SER A 50 6.60 -12.52 8.96
C SER A 50 5.92 -11.25 9.42
N LEU A 51 4.59 -11.14 9.30
CA LEU A 51 3.84 -10.01 9.83
C LEU A 51 4.04 -9.83 11.34
N SER A 52 4.08 -10.92 12.11
CA SER A 52 4.40 -10.86 13.55
C SER A 52 5.87 -10.55 13.85
N LEU A 53 6.79 -10.89 12.94
CA LEU A 53 8.21 -10.52 13.04
C LEU A 53 8.44 -9.03 12.75
N PHE A 54 7.54 -8.37 12.02
CA PHE A 54 7.58 -6.93 11.74
C PHE A 54 6.94 -6.06 12.84
N GLU A 55 6.39 -6.67 13.89
CA GLU A 55 5.99 -5.97 15.11
C GLU A 55 7.15 -6.00 16.12
N GLY A 56 8.15 -5.11 15.97
CA GLY A 56 9.24 -4.97 16.95
C GLY A 56 10.62 -4.67 16.36
N PRO A 57 11.70 -5.40 16.75
CA PRO A 57 13.10 -5.03 16.46
C PRO A 57 13.46 -4.89 14.97
N THR A 58 12.80 -5.64 14.09
CA THR A 58 13.06 -5.59 12.63
C THR A 58 12.61 -4.27 12.02
N LEU A 59 11.45 -3.74 12.43
CA LEU A 59 10.94 -2.45 11.97
C LEU A 59 11.88 -1.32 12.39
N SER A 60 12.50 -1.42 13.57
CA SER A 60 13.48 -0.42 14.03
C SER A 60 14.79 -0.41 13.24
N VAL A 61 15.12 -1.51 12.53
CA VAL A 61 16.30 -1.57 11.64
C VAL A 61 15.93 -1.16 10.22
N LEU A 62 14.78 -1.62 9.72
CA LEU A 62 14.37 -1.38 8.34
C LEU A 62 13.84 0.03 8.11
N ALA A 63 13.12 0.60 9.08
CA ALA A 63 12.55 1.94 8.93
C ALA A 63 13.62 3.01 8.63
N PRO A 64 14.74 3.12 9.38
CA PRO A 64 15.81 4.07 9.05
C PRO A 64 16.37 3.88 7.63
N MET A 65 16.53 2.63 7.17
CA MET A 65 17.01 2.33 5.83
C MET A 65 16.03 2.82 4.75
N MET A 66 14.72 2.61 4.95
CA MET A 66 13.68 3.09 4.03
C MET A 66 13.53 4.61 4.04
N GLN A 67 13.77 5.26 5.18
CA GLN A 67 13.67 6.70 5.33
C GLN A 67 14.89 7.45 4.77
N ALA A 68 16.07 6.84 4.78
CA ALA A 68 17.34 7.51 4.46
C ALA A 68 17.35 8.24 3.10
N PRO A 69 16.83 7.69 1.98
CA PRO A 69 16.81 8.40 0.70
C PRO A 69 15.98 9.68 0.76
N PHE A 70 14.83 9.63 1.43
CA PHE A 70 13.94 10.79 1.58
C PHE A 70 14.55 11.86 2.48
N LEU A 71 15.19 11.46 3.58
CA LEU A 71 15.89 12.38 4.48
C LEU A 71 17.09 13.05 3.79
N ALA A 72 17.82 12.31 2.95
CA ALA A 72 18.92 12.86 2.17
C ALA A 72 18.43 13.87 1.10
N ALA A 73 17.32 13.56 0.42
CA ALA A 73 16.71 14.48 -0.54
C ALA A 73 16.14 15.74 0.16
N HIS A 74 15.53 15.56 1.32
CA HIS A 74 15.02 16.64 2.17
C HIS A 74 16.12 17.60 2.65
N ALA A 75 17.38 17.16 2.80
CA ALA A 75 18.47 18.03 3.23
C ALA A 75 18.81 19.15 2.23
N ASN A 76 18.32 19.08 0.98
CA ASN A 76 18.68 19.98 -0.11
C ASN A 76 17.49 20.84 -0.59
N LEU A 77 16.68 21.38 0.33
CA LEU A 77 15.56 22.25 -0.03
C LEU A 77 16.01 23.65 -0.46
N SER A 78 15.32 24.22 -1.44
CA SER A 78 15.39 25.66 -1.72
C SER A 78 14.66 26.47 -0.64
N SER A 79 14.94 27.77 -0.52
CA SER A 79 14.28 28.64 0.46
C SER A 79 12.75 28.74 0.28
N LYS A 80 12.21 28.50 -0.93
CA LYS A 80 10.76 28.38 -1.15
C LYS A 80 10.23 27.10 -0.51
N GLN A 81 10.93 26.00 -0.71
CA GLN A 81 10.58 24.68 -0.17
C GLN A 81 10.71 24.63 1.36
N GLU A 82 11.68 25.31 1.95
CA GLU A 82 11.79 25.42 3.42
C GLU A 82 10.54 26.06 4.05
N ARG A 83 9.98 27.10 3.41
CA ARG A 83 8.70 27.69 3.89
C ARG A 83 7.54 26.71 3.81
N LEU A 84 7.50 25.89 2.75
CA LEU A 84 6.48 24.85 2.59
C LEU A 84 6.66 23.71 3.60
N GLN A 85 7.91 23.31 3.88
CA GLN A 85 8.26 22.37 4.94
C GLN A 85 7.75 22.86 6.31
N HIS A 86 8.04 24.10 6.68
CA HIS A 86 7.55 24.66 7.96
C HIS A 86 6.03 24.70 8.05
N ARG A 87 5.35 24.91 6.92
CA ARG A 87 3.88 24.81 6.86
C ARG A 87 3.42 23.38 7.13
N LEU A 88 4.05 22.37 6.50
CA LEU A 88 3.75 20.96 6.76
C LEU A 88 3.99 20.57 8.21
N GLU A 89 5.10 20.99 8.81
CA GLU A 89 5.40 20.74 10.23
C GLU A 89 4.34 21.32 11.16
N ARG A 90 3.90 22.56 10.91
CA ARG A 90 2.80 23.18 11.66
C ARG A 90 1.49 22.40 11.53
N ILE A 91 1.15 21.98 10.32
CA ILE A 91 -0.05 21.18 10.05
C ILE A 91 0.04 19.86 10.84
N LEU A 92 1.15 19.14 10.72
CA LEU A 92 1.36 17.87 11.43
C LEU A 92 1.22 18.07 12.93
N HIS A 93 1.86 19.09 13.49
CA HIS A 93 1.79 19.41 14.91
C HIS A 93 0.34 19.70 15.35
N LYS A 94 -0.45 20.37 14.51
CA LYS A 94 -1.86 20.65 14.79
C LYS A 94 -2.71 19.38 14.75
N LEU A 95 -2.52 18.52 13.74
CA LEU A 95 -3.21 17.23 13.62
C LEU A 95 -2.86 16.30 14.80
N GLN A 96 -1.58 16.20 15.16
CA GLN A 96 -1.13 15.34 16.27
C GLN A 96 -1.73 15.70 17.62
N ARG A 97 -2.11 16.95 17.86
CA ARG A 97 -2.81 17.35 19.09
C ARG A 97 -4.21 16.76 19.21
N SER A 98 -4.81 16.36 18.09
CA SER A 98 -6.14 15.74 18.04
C SER A 98 -6.05 14.21 18.11
N LEU A 99 -4.85 13.63 17.95
CA LEU A 99 -4.63 12.19 18.10
C LEU A 99 -4.59 11.76 19.57
N PRO A 100 -4.90 10.49 19.88
CA PRO A 100 -4.72 9.94 21.23
C PRO A 100 -3.30 10.14 21.76
N LYS A 101 -3.16 10.35 23.08
CA LYS A 101 -1.85 10.66 23.71
C LYS A 101 -0.79 9.58 23.55
N ASP A 102 -1.21 8.32 23.42
CA ASP A 102 -0.31 7.17 23.28
C ASP A 102 0.06 6.87 21.81
N THR A 103 -0.30 7.77 20.90
CA THR A 103 0.03 7.63 19.49
C THR A 103 1.53 7.86 19.26
N GLN A 104 2.11 7.08 18.35
CA GLN A 104 3.48 7.26 17.90
C GLN A 104 3.75 8.71 17.44
N LYS A 105 4.96 9.21 17.70
CA LYS A 105 5.39 10.50 17.18
C LYS A 105 5.65 10.40 15.68
N TYR A 106 4.96 11.23 14.92
CA TYR A 106 5.15 11.39 13.49
C TYR A 106 6.12 12.52 13.19
N THR A 107 6.79 12.42 12.05
CA THR A 107 7.56 13.50 11.43
C THR A 107 7.10 13.66 9.99
N VAL A 108 7.27 14.86 9.43
CA VAL A 108 6.97 15.13 8.02
C VAL A 108 8.18 15.74 7.34
N VAL A 109 8.44 15.31 6.11
CA VAL A 109 9.48 15.88 5.26
C VAL A 109 8.94 16.18 3.87
N LEU A 110 9.32 17.35 3.36
CA LEU A 110 9.15 17.73 1.98
C LEU A 110 10.33 17.20 1.17
N VAL A 111 10.05 16.54 0.04
CA VAL A 111 11.05 16.02 -0.87
C VAL A 111 10.93 16.74 -2.23
N PRO A 112 12.02 17.31 -2.78
CA PRO A 112 12.05 17.78 -4.16
C PRO A 112 11.92 16.59 -5.10
N ASP A 113 10.88 16.58 -5.92
CA ASP A 113 10.60 15.53 -6.90
C ASP A 113 9.73 16.10 -8.04
N GLU A 114 9.67 15.39 -9.17
CA GLU A 114 8.79 15.74 -10.31
C GLU A 114 7.41 15.09 -10.16
N GLU A 115 7.31 14.02 -9.37
CA GLU A 115 6.08 13.31 -9.10
C GLU A 115 5.16 14.06 -8.11
N THR A 116 3.85 13.93 -8.34
CA THR A 116 2.83 14.50 -7.46
C THR A 116 2.34 13.40 -6.51
N ASN A 117 2.97 13.25 -5.34
CA ASN A 117 2.58 12.23 -4.36
C ASN A 117 2.86 12.58 -2.89
N ALA A 118 2.34 11.77 -1.98
CA ALA A 118 2.68 11.73 -0.55
C ALA A 118 2.59 10.28 -0.05
N TYR A 119 3.36 9.94 0.98
CA TYR A 119 3.46 8.57 1.50
C TYR A 119 3.67 8.53 3.00
N ALA A 120 3.06 7.56 3.68
CA ALA A 120 3.43 7.14 5.03
C ALA A 120 4.47 6.01 5.01
N ILE A 121 5.71 6.32 5.40
CA ILE A 121 6.82 5.36 5.46
C ILE A 121 6.90 4.74 6.87
N PRO A 122 7.21 3.43 6.98
CA PRO A 122 7.47 2.78 8.27
C PRO A 122 8.39 3.59 9.19
N GLY A 123 8.07 3.61 10.48
CA GLY A 123 8.79 4.40 11.49
C GLY A 123 8.21 5.80 11.75
N GLY A 124 7.09 6.15 11.12
CA GLY A 124 6.33 7.37 11.42
C GLY A 124 6.74 8.59 10.59
N LEU A 125 7.47 8.39 9.48
CA LEU A 125 7.85 9.46 8.57
C LEU A 125 6.79 9.62 7.48
N ILE A 126 6.18 10.79 7.41
CA ILE A 126 5.30 11.19 6.31
C ILE A 126 6.13 11.97 5.29
N VAL A 127 6.08 11.53 4.04
CA VAL A 127 6.81 12.17 2.93
C VAL A 127 5.80 12.91 2.07
N PHE A 128 6.03 14.19 1.82
CA PHE A 128 5.31 14.97 0.82
C PHE A 128 6.25 15.28 -0.34
N LEU A 129 5.85 14.96 -1.56
CA LEU A 129 6.56 15.43 -2.74
C LEU A 129 6.13 16.87 -3.06
N SER A 130 7.10 17.70 -3.45
CA SER A 130 6.90 19.13 -3.67
C SER A 130 5.69 19.46 -4.56
N PRO A 131 5.48 18.80 -5.72
CA PRO A 131 4.36 19.11 -6.60
C PRO A 131 2.98 18.90 -5.94
N LEU A 132 2.81 17.88 -5.11
CA LEU A 132 1.54 17.66 -4.40
C LEU A 132 1.30 18.73 -3.34
N ALA A 133 2.34 19.06 -2.58
CA ALA A 133 2.26 20.08 -1.55
C ALA A 133 1.96 21.48 -2.13
N GLU A 134 2.47 21.78 -3.32
CA GLU A 134 2.19 23.05 -4.03
C GLU A 134 0.80 23.08 -4.69
N LYS A 135 0.21 21.92 -4.97
CA LYS A 135 -1.09 21.79 -5.65
C LYS A 135 -2.30 22.00 -4.73
N ALA A 136 -2.09 21.95 -3.41
CA ALA A 136 -3.13 22.26 -2.45
C ALA A 136 -3.40 23.78 -2.38
N LYS A 137 -4.68 24.15 -2.45
CA LYS A 137 -5.15 25.54 -2.48
C LYS A 137 -5.32 26.14 -1.09
N SER A 138 -5.32 25.34 -0.03
CA SER A 138 -5.47 25.79 1.36
C SER A 138 -4.69 24.93 2.34
N GLU A 139 -4.60 25.37 3.60
CA GLU A 139 -3.88 24.62 4.64
C GLU A 139 -4.67 23.34 5.00
N GLU A 140 -5.98 23.45 5.00
CA GLU A 140 -6.93 22.38 5.30
C GLU A 140 -6.91 21.27 4.24
N GLU A 141 -6.65 21.61 2.96
CA GLU A 141 -6.44 20.60 1.92
C GLU A 141 -5.14 19.81 2.15
N LEU A 142 -4.04 20.49 2.51
CA LEU A 142 -2.80 19.81 2.90
C LEU A 142 -3.00 18.97 4.16
N ALA A 143 -3.74 19.50 5.12
CA ALA A 143 -4.08 18.80 6.35
C ALA A 143 -4.91 17.55 6.07
N PHE A 144 -5.84 17.60 5.10
CA PHE A 144 -6.60 16.43 4.69
C PHE A 144 -5.69 15.34 4.10
N VAL A 145 -4.81 15.68 3.14
CA VAL A 145 -3.85 14.71 2.57
C VAL A 145 -2.95 14.14 3.65
N MET A 146 -2.45 14.97 4.55
CA MET A 146 -1.60 14.50 5.66
C MET A 146 -2.36 13.59 6.62
N ALA A 147 -3.61 13.93 6.95
CA ALA A 147 -4.46 13.12 7.79
C ALA A 147 -4.81 11.78 7.14
N HIS A 148 -5.00 11.75 5.81
CA HIS A 148 -5.17 10.52 5.02
C HIS A 148 -3.94 9.61 5.13
N GLU A 149 -2.74 10.13 4.94
CA GLU A 149 -1.49 9.37 5.10
C GLU A 149 -1.29 8.85 6.54
N LEU A 150 -1.64 9.67 7.55
CA LEU A 150 -1.68 9.22 8.94
C LEU A 150 -2.69 8.08 9.14
N GLY A 151 -3.80 8.10 8.42
CA GLY A 151 -4.79 7.03 8.38
C GLY A 151 -4.22 5.72 7.86
N HIS A 152 -3.48 5.73 6.75
CA HIS A 152 -2.76 4.56 6.26
C HIS A 152 -1.77 4.01 7.29
N PHE A 153 -1.07 4.90 8.00
CA PHE A 153 -0.16 4.48 9.06
C PHE A 153 -0.91 3.88 10.26
N ALA A 154 -1.98 4.52 10.72
CA ALA A 154 -2.78 4.09 11.86
C ALA A 154 -3.41 2.70 11.63
N HIS A 155 -3.85 2.41 10.40
CA HIS A 155 -4.35 1.10 9.99
C HIS A 155 -3.25 0.10 9.59
N ARG A 156 -1.98 0.53 9.67
CA ARG A 156 -0.78 -0.29 9.42
C ARG A 156 -0.68 -0.80 7.98
N ASP A 157 -1.18 -0.04 7.02
CA ASP A 157 -1.22 -0.44 5.61
C ASP A 157 0.17 -0.67 5.02
N HIS A 158 1.17 0.09 5.49
CA HIS A 158 2.58 -0.07 5.14
C HIS A 158 3.13 -1.47 5.45
N LEU A 159 2.57 -2.20 6.42
CA LEU A 159 2.98 -3.58 6.72
C LEU A 159 2.56 -4.57 5.62
N THR A 160 1.49 -4.26 4.89
CA THR A 160 1.05 -5.08 3.75
C THR A 160 2.12 -5.06 2.66
N GLY A 161 2.60 -3.88 2.28
CA GLY A 161 3.71 -3.74 1.33
C GLY A 161 4.98 -4.43 1.84
N LEU A 162 5.27 -4.32 3.14
CA LEU A 162 6.47 -4.92 3.73
C LEU A 162 6.42 -6.45 3.70
N SER A 163 5.23 -7.03 3.93
CA SER A 163 5.03 -8.46 3.86
C SER A 163 5.29 -9.03 2.45
N ASN A 164 4.93 -8.27 1.41
CA ASN A 164 5.18 -8.65 0.01
C ASN A 164 6.68 -8.62 -0.29
N VAL A 165 7.38 -7.57 0.15
CA VAL A 165 8.84 -7.44 0.02
C VAL A 165 9.56 -8.57 0.75
N ALA A 166 9.14 -8.90 1.97
CA ALA A 166 9.72 -9.98 2.75
C ALA A 166 9.48 -11.36 2.11
N ALA A 167 8.26 -11.62 1.64
CA ALA A 167 7.95 -12.85 0.92
C ALA A 167 8.82 -13.02 -0.33
N MET A 168 9.06 -11.92 -1.05
CA MET A 168 9.93 -11.93 -2.24
C MET A 168 11.41 -12.12 -1.87
N ALA A 169 11.89 -11.52 -0.77
CA ALA A 169 13.25 -11.71 -0.28
C ALA A 169 13.54 -13.16 0.14
N LEU A 170 12.54 -13.90 0.65
CA LEU A 170 12.67 -15.32 0.98
C LEU A 170 12.87 -16.22 -0.26
N LEU A 171 12.52 -15.73 -1.46
CA LEU A 171 12.78 -16.43 -2.72
C LEU A 171 14.20 -16.18 -3.24
N ALA A 172 14.93 -15.20 -2.70
CA ALA A 172 16.28 -14.85 -3.15
C ALA A 172 17.33 -15.98 -3.03
N PRO A 173 17.36 -16.78 -1.94
CA PRO A 173 18.30 -17.88 -1.80
C PRO A 173 18.07 -19.04 -2.80
N LEU A 174 16.92 -19.09 -3.48
CA LEU A 174 16.61 -20.13 -4.47
C LEU A 174 17.28 -19.89 -5.83
N GLY A 175 18.19 -18.91 -5.94
CA GLY A 175 18.92 -18.60 -7.17
C GLY A 175 18.07 -17.95 -8.26
N MET A 176 16.83 -17.55 -7.94
CA MET A 176 15.91 -16.87 -8.86
C MET A 176 16.16 -15.36 -8.95
N VAL A 177 17.26 -14.88 -8.38
CA VAL A 177 17.48 -13.47 -8.01
C VAL A 177 18.88 -13.05 -8.44
N SER A 178 18.96 -12.30 -9.55
CA SER A 178 20.20 -11.72 -10.11
C SER A 178 20.53 -10.35 -9.48
N GLU A 179 21.67 -9.73 -9.77
CA GLU A 179 21.97 -8.35 -9.33
C GLU A 179 20.92 -7.32 -9.79
N ASP A 180 20.31 -7.55 -10.96
CA ASP A 180 19.17 -6.75 -11.44
C ASP A 180 17.94 -6.89 -10.54
N PHE A 181 17.78 -8.05 -9.89
CA PHE A 181 16.68 -8.27 -8.95
C PHE A 181 16.79 -7.41 -7.70
N SER A 182 17.98 -6.99 -7.27
CA SER A 182 18.15 -6.05 -6.15
C SER A 182 17.61 -4.65 -6.50
N ARG A 183 17.80 -4.21 -7.75
CA ARG A 183 17.25 -2.94 -8.28
C ARG A 183 15.76 -3.06 -8.56
N ILE A 184 15.32 -4.18 -9.12
CA ILE A 184 13.90 -4.51 -9.29
C ILE A 184 13.25 -4.53 -7.92
N MET A 185 13.81 -5.18 -6.90
CA MET A 185 13.28 -5.19 -5.53
C MET A 185 13.20 -3.78 -4.93
N ALA A 186 14.16 -2.89 -5.18
CA ALA A 186 14.06 -1.49 -4.75
C ALA A 186 12.87 -0.77 -5.43
N LEU A 187 12.64 -1.03 -6.72
CA LEU A 187 11.54 -0.47 -7.50
C LEU A 187 10.17 -1.10 -7.15
N THR A 188 10.11 -2.43 -7.03
CA THR A 188 8.91 -3.22 -6.68
C THR A 188 8.54 -3.02 -5.22
N SER A 189 9.52 -2.85 -4.32
CA SER A 189 9.25 -2.46 -2.94
C SER A 189 8.64 -1.07 -2.90
N GLN A 190 9.24 -0.07 -3.56
CA GLN A 190 8.65 1.25 -3.74
C GLN A 190 7.19 1.14 -4.19
N LEU A 191 6.90 0.43 -5.29
CA LEU A 191 5.54 0.27 -5.84
C LEU A 191 4.56 -0.53 -4.94
N SER A 192 5.05 -1.52 -4.19
CA SER A 192 4.19 -2.39 -3.36
C SER A 192 3.67 -1.69 -2.10
N PHE A 193 4.32 -0.62 -1.66
CA PHE A 193 3.82 0.23 -0.58
C PHE A 193 2.79 1.26 -1.06
N LEU A 194 2.72 1.55 -2.37
CA LEU A 194 1.90 2.65 -2.90
C LEU A 194 0.51 2.20 -3.34
N HIS A 195 0.28 0.91 -3.52
CA HIS A 195 -1.04 0.43 -3.93
C HIS A 195 -1.86 -0.02 -2.72
N HIS A 196 -2.89 0.76 -2.43
CA HIS A 196 -3.83 0.45 -1.36
C HIS A 196 -5.10 -0.18 -1.93
N SER A 197 -5.63 -1.17 -1.21
CA SER A 197 -6.93 -1.74 -1.52
C SER A 197 -8.03 -0.71 -1.29
N ARG A 198 -9.19 -0.89 -1.92
CA ARG A 198 -10.36 -0.02 -1.72
C ARG A 198 -10.76 0.11 -0.25
N VAL A 199 -10.61 -0.96 0.53
CA VAL A 199 -10.92 -0.95 1.97
C VAL A 199 -9.94 -0.07 2.74
N GLN A 200 -8.64 -0.17 2.45
CA GLN A 200 -7.60 0.64 3.07
C GLN A 200 -7.80 2.13 2.77
N GLU A 201 -8.06 2.46 1.50
CA GLU A 201 -8.40 3.82 1.08
C GLU A 201 -9.62 4.37 1.81
N THR A 202 -10.67 3.56 1.98
CA THR A 202 -11.89 3.98 2.70
C THR A 202 -11.61 4.21 4.20
N GLN A 203 -10.77 3.38 4.81
CA GLN A 203 -10.38 3.54 6.21
C GLN A 203 -9.52 4.79 6.43
N ALA A 204 -8.56 5.03 5.53
CA ALA A 204 -7.73 6.22 5.52
C ALA A 204 -8.55 7.50 5.28
N ASP A 205 -9.52 7.46 4.36
CA ASP A 205 -10.48 8.54 4.09
C ASP A 205 -11.28 8.92 5.35
N VAL A 206 -11.90 7.93 6.00
CA VAL A 206 -12.72 8.12 7.21
C VAL A 206 -11.88 8.71 8.34
N PHE A 207 -10.67 8.18 8.53
CA PHE A 207 -9.73 8.68 9.51
C PHE A 207 -9.31 10.12 9.20
N GLY A 208 -8.91 10.37 7.95
CA GLY A 208 -8.43 11.67 7.49
C GLY A 208 -9.49 12.76 7.62
N LEU A 209 -10.73 12.47 7.23
CA LEU A 209 -11.84 13.41 7.33
C LEU A 209 -12.20 13.73 8.79
N THR A 210 -12.20 12.72 9.66
CA THR A 210 -12.48 12.88 11.09
C THR A 210 -11.38 13.70 11.77
N LEU A 211 -10.12 13.38 11.51
CA LEU A 211 -8.99 14.11 12.10
C LEU A 211 -8.91 15.56 11.59
N LEU A 212 -9.25 15.78 10.31
CA LEU A 212 -9.38 17.13 9.76
C LEU A 212 -10.45 17.92 10.50
N HIS A 213 -11.63 17.32 10.73
CA HIS A 213 -12.71 17.97 11.48
C HIS A 213 -12.28 18.29 12.91
N GLU A 214 -11.63 17.37 13.62
CA GLU A 214 -11.17 17.59 15.00
C GLU A 214 -10.13 18.72 15.09
N ALA A 215 -9.21 18.79 14.13
CA ALA A 215 -8.15 19.78 14.14
C ALA A 215 -8.60 21.16 13.62
N TYR A 216 -9.48 21.22 12.62
CA TYR A 216 -9.85 22.46 11.91
C TYR A 216 -11.31 22.87 12.07
N GLY A 217 -12.16 22.04 12.66
CA GLY A 217 -13.57 22.34 12.89
C GLY A 217 -14.43 22.36 11.63
N SER A 218 -13.91 21.90 10.48
CA SER A 218 -14.65 21.80 9.23
C SER A 218 -14.05 20.76 8.29
N VAL A 219 -14.90 20.07 7.52
CA VAL A 219 -14.47 19.09 6.50
C VAL A 219 -14.56 19.61 5.06
N ALA A 220 -15.10 20.82 4.85
CA ALA A 220 -15.40 21.34 3.52
C ALA A 220 -14.18 21.29 2.58
N LYS A 221 -13.01 21.70 3.08
CA LYS A 221 -11.78 21.77 2.27
C LYS A 221 -11.18 20.41 1.93
N GLY A 222 -11.33 19.41 2.81
CA GLY A 222 -10.99 18.02 2.44
C GLY A 222 -11.87 17.54 1.28
N GLY A 223 -13.14 17.94 1.30
CA GLY A 223 -14.08 17.69 0.23
C GLY A 223 -13.71 18.34 -1.11
N ASP A 224 -13.40 19.64 -1.08
CA ASP A 224 -12.96 20.42 -2.24
C ASP A 224 -11.73 19.77 -2.92
N PHE A 225 -10.79 19.24 -2.11
CA PHE A 225 -9.61 18.54 -2.62
C PHE A 225 -10.00 17.25 -3.36
N LEU A 226 -10.78 16.37 -2.72
CA LEU A 226 -11.17 15.08 -3.31
C LEU A 226 -11.95 15.25 -4.63
N GLN A 227 -12.87 16.19 -4.68
CA GLN A 227 -13.65 16.45 -5.89
C GLN A 227 -12.77 16.95 -7.04
N ARG A 228 -11.82 17.84 -6.73
CA ARG A 228 -10.85 18.29 -7.73
C ARG A 228 -9.94 17.17 -8.21
N MET A 229 -9.50 16.28 -7.32
CA MET A 229 -8.72 15.09 -7.71
C MET A 229 -9.54 14.15 -8.60
N GLU A 230 -10.85 14.01 -8.35
CA GLU A 230 -11.75 13.22 -9.18
C GLU A 230 -11.93 13.80 -10.58
N MET A 231 -12.09 15.13 -10.68
CA MET A 231 -12.18 15.85 -11.96
C MET A 231 -10.89 15.70 -12.78
N GLU A 232 -9.72 15.88 -12.16
CA GLU A 232 -8.43 15.71 -12.84
C GLU A 232 -8.23 14.28 -13.32
N ARG A 233 -8.61 13.28 -12.51
CA ARG A 233 -8.57 11.87 -12.91
C ARG A 233 -9.42 11.62 -14.16
N LYS A 234 -10.63 12.18 -14.21
CA LYS A 234 -11.51 12.09 -15.39
C LYS A 234 -10.98 12.82 -16.60
N GLY A 235 -10.32 13.97 -16.40
CA GLY A 235 -9.63 14.72 -17.44
C GLY A 235 -8.41 13.99 -18.03
N GLY A 236 -8.08 12.80 -17.53
CA GLY A 236 -6.97 11.99 -18.02
C GLY A 236 -5.61 12.39 -17.45
N LEU A 237 -5.58 13.27 -16.43
CA LEU A 237 -4.33 13.66 -15.80
C LEU A 237 -3.75 12.48 -15.01
N LYS A 238 -2.54 12.05 -15.39
CA LYS A 238 -1.82 10.97 -14.73
C LYS A 238 -0.95 11.54 -13.62
N LEU A 239 -1.53 11.74 -12.45
CA LEU A 239 -0.78 12.03 -11.23
C LEU A 239 -0.38 10.72 -10.57
N SER A 240 0.84 10.62 -10.05
CA SER A 240 1.28 9.45 -9.29
C SER A 240 0.38 9.23 -8.05
N PHE A 241 -0.03 10.29 -7.36
CA PHE A 241 -1.03 10.24 -6.28
C PHE A 241 -2.35 9.58 -6.70
N LEU A 242 -2.87 9.87 -7.90
CA LEU A 242 -4.11 9.26 -8.40
C LEU A 242 -3.92 7.79 -8.82
N SER A 243 -2.67 7.38 -9.03
CA SER A 243 -2.31 6.00 -9.36
C SER A 243 -2.15 5.15 -8.09
N SER A 244 -1.59 5.73 -7.02
CA SER A 244 -1.50 5.10 -5.69
C SER A 244 -2.81 5.15 -4.91
N HIS A 245 -3.51 6.28 -4.96
CA HIS A 245 -4.79 6.54 -4.28
C HIS A 245 -5.91 6.91 -5.28
N PRO A 246 -6.51 5.93 -5.97
CA PRO A 246 -7.58 6.21 -6.92
C PRO A 246 -8.80 6.83 -6.26
N VAL A 247 -9.03 8.13 -6.50
CA VAL A 247 -10.21 8.84 -6.02
C VAL A 247 -11.42 8.48 -6.90
N THR A 248 -12.47 7.93 -6.28
CA THR A 248 -13.68 7.49 -6.98
C THR A 248 -14.92 8.23 -6.46
N ARG A 249 -15.93 8.38 -7.32
CA ARG A 249 -17.25 8.93 -6.91
C ARG A 249 -17.86 8.17 -5.73
N GLN A 250 -17.63 6.86 -5.67
CA GLN A 250 -18.14 6.04 -4.57
C GLN A 250 -17.50 6.42 -3.23
N ARG A 251 -16.17 6.56 -3.17
CA ARG A 251 -15.46 7.01 -1.96
C ARG A 251 -15.90 8.40 -1.51
N ILE A 252 -16.03 9.33 -2.46
CA ILE A 252 -16.53 10.68 -2.17
C ILE A 252 -17.95 10.62 -1.59
N ALA A 253 -18.84 9.80 -2.17
CA ALA A 253 -20.20 9.64 -1.67
C ALA A 253 -20.25 9.02 -0.27
N GLU A 254 -19.40 8.03 0.01
CA GLU A 254 -19.27 7.41 1.35
C GLU A 254 -18.79 8.43 2.40
N LEU A 255 -17.83 9.29 2.05
CA LEU A 255 -17.37 10.36 2.94
C LEU A 255 -18.40 11.47 3.14
N GLN A 256 -19.16 11.80 2.11
CA GLN A 256 -20.26 12.75 2.19
C GLN A 256 -21.38 12.24 3.12
N ASP A 257 -21.74 10.96 3.03
CA ASP A 257 -22.70 10.32 3.94
C ASP A 257 -22.18 10.29 5.38
N LEU A 258 -20.90 9.94 5.57
CA LEU A 258 -20.25 10.00 6.88
C LEU A 258 -20.33 11.41 7.47
N ALA A 259 -19.95 12.43 6.70
CA ALA A 259 -19.93 13.81 7.16
C ALA A 259 -21.32 14.31 7.59
N LEU A 260 -22.37 13.94 6.84
CA LEU A 260 -23.75 14.22 7.21
C LEU A 260 -24.17 13.48 8.48
N LYS A 261 -23.90 12.17 8.55
CA LYS A 261 -24.29 11.32 9.69
C LYS A 261 -23.60 11.73 10.99
N LYS A 262 -22.37 12.23 10.89
CA LYS A 262 -21.58 12.74 12.03
C LYS A 262 -21.83 14.21 12.33
N GLU A 263 -22.68 14.88 11.54
CA GLU A 263 -22.99 16.31 11.66
C GLU A 263 -21.72 17.19 11.63
N TYR A 264 -20.74 16.81 10.81
CA TYR A 264 -19.51 17.59 10.67
C TYR A 264 -19.82 18.96 10.07
N SER A 265 -19.26 20.00 10.68
CA SER A 265 -19.24 21.34 10.10
C SER A 265 -18.55 21.28 8.72
N GLY A 266 -19.10 21.97 7.72
CA GLY A 266 -18.62 21.87 6.32
C GLY A 266 -19.21 20.72 5.49
N ALA A 267 -20.06 19.86 6.06
CA ALA A 267 -20.63 18.71 5.34
C ALA A 267 -21.54 19.12 4.17
N ARG A 268 -22.28 20.24 4.30
CA ARG A 268 -23.16 20.73 3.23
C ARG A 268 -22.36 21.29 2.06
N GLU A 269 -21.31 22.04 2.37
CA GLU A 269 -20.37 22.60 1.41
C GLU A 269 -19.66 21.48 0.63
N PHE A 270 -19.25 20.42 1.32
CA PHE A 270 -18.71 19.22 0.67
C PHE A 270 -19.73 18.57 -0.29
N LEU A 271 -21.04 18.70 -0.08
CA LEU A 271 -22.04 18.17 -1.02
C LEU A 271 -22.25 19.06 -2.25
N THR A 272 -22.08 20.38 -2.12
CA THR A 272 -22.55 21.37 -3.11
C THR A 272 -21.80 21.40 -4.44
N VAL A 273 -20.57 20.88 -4.51
CA VAL A 273 -19.78 20.87 -5.77
C VAL A 273 -20.29 19.81 -6.77
N ARG A 274 -21.45 19.19 -6.52
CA ARG A 274 -22.07 18.18 -7.39
C ARG A 274 -22.80 18.71 -8.63
N ASN A 275 -22.98 20.03 -8.79
CA ASN A 275 -23.98 20.56 -9.75
C ASN A 275 -23.44 21.47 -10.87
N GLU A 276 -22.13 21.60 -11.07
CA GLU A 276 -21.60 22.29 -12.24
C GLU A 276 -20.86 21.27 -13.12
N ASP A 277 -21.55 20.93 -14.23
CA ASP A 277 -21.15 20.22 -15.46
C ASP A 277 -20.76 18.71 -15.41
#